data_AF-A0A1I3B7V5-F1
#
_entry.id   AF-A0A1I3B7V5-F1
#
_cell.length_a   1.000
_cell.length_b   1.000
_cell.length_c   1.000
_cell.angle_alpha   90.00
_cell.angle_beta   90.00
_cell.angle_gamma   90.00
#
_symmetry.space_group_name_H-M   'P 1'
#
loop_
_entity.id
_entity.type
_entity.pdbx_description
1 polymer ?
#
loop_
_entity_poly.entity_id
_entity_poly.type
_entity_poly.pdbx_seq_one_letter_code
_entity_poly.pdbx_strand_id
1 'polypeptide(L)'
;MFSLELVHDKEKMRALWSPWLKPWFPKDLDDPGLALLKVRILAVEYWDAPDRATARAYGVVKALVTGDTDALGEHRKLDLNEESGRLLKTPRPP
;
A
#
# COMPACT_ATOMS: atom_id res chain seq x y z
N MET A 1 -1.26 -12.52 0.47
CA MET A 1 -2.70 -12.89 0.52
C MET A 1 -3.44 -11.81 1.27
N PHE A 2 -4.64 -11.41 0.87
CA PHE A 2 -5.45 -10.40 1.57
C PHE A 2 -6.81 -10.98 1.93
N SER A 3 -7.47 -10.42 2.94
CA SER A 3 -8.84 -10.77 3.32
C SER A 3 -9.78 -9.57 3.14
N LEU A 4 -10.99 -9.83 2.67
CA LEU A 4 -12.06 -8.86 2.49
C LEU A 4 -13.26 -9.26 3.34
N GLU A 5 -13.78 -8.30 4.11
CA GLU A 5 -14.95 -8.49 4.96
C GLU A 5 -15.96 -7.36 4.70
N LEU A 6 -17.24 -7.71 4.52
CA LEU A 6 -18.32 -6.73 4.56
C LEU A 6 -18.65 -6.43 6.02
N VAL A 7 -18.66 -5.15 6.39
CA VAL A 7 -18.83 -4.70 7.78
C VAL A 7 -20.06 -3.80 7.86
N HIS A 8 -20.90 -4.03 8.87
CA HIS A 8 -22.07 -3.21 9.17
C HIS A 8 -21.83 -2.48 10.50
N ASP A 9 -20.98 -1.46 10.46
CA ASP A 9 -20.59 -0.65 11.62
C ASP A 9 -20.96 0.82 11.35
N LYS A 10 -22.08 1.27 11.92
CA LYS A 10 -22.60 2.63 11.70
C LYS A 10 -21.67 3.71 12.24
N GLU A 11 -20.91 3.43 13.30
CA GLU A 11 -19.97 4.41 13.86
C GLU A 11 -18.78 4.61 12.92
N LYS A 12 -18.22 3.52 12.40
CA LYS A 12 -17.16 3.61 11.37
C LYS A 12 -17.66 4.22 10.07
N MET A 13 -18.86 3.87 9.62
CA MET A 13 -19.43 4.47 8.40
C MET A 13 -19.56 5.99 8.57
N ARG A 14 -20.00 6.46 9.75
CA ARG A 14 -20.06 7.89 10.08
C ARG A 14 -18.68 8.53 10.11
N ALA A 15 -17.68 7.86 10.69
CA ALA A 15 -16.31 8.37 10.79
C ALA A 15 -15.59 8.45 9.43
N LEU A 16 -15.91 7.55 8.51
CA LEU A 16 -15.31 7.49 7.16
C LEU A 16 -16.13 8.22 6.09
N TRP A 17 -17.30 8.76 6.46
CA TRP A 17 -18.17 9.48 5.53
C TRP A 17 -17.51 10.76 5.06
N SER A 18 -17.70 11.06 3.77
CA SER A 18 -17.18 12.27 3.14
C SER A 18 -18.25 12.85 2.21
N PRO A 19 -18.48 14.18 2.18
CA PRO A 19 -19.45 14.81 1.29
C PRO A 19 -19.25 14.47 -0.19
N TRP A 20 -18.03 14.11 -0.58
CA TRP A 20 -17.71 13.63 -1.91
C TRP A 20 -18.48 12.37 -2.30
N LEU A 21 -18.93 11.54 -1.35
CA LEU A 21 -19.67 10.30 -1.61
C LEU A 21 -21.16 10.54 -1.94
N LYS A 22 -21.69 11.72 -1.62
CA LYS A 22 -23.12 12.07 -1.77
C LYS A 22 -23.70 11.89 -3.18
N PRO A 23 -22.97 12.17 -4.29
CA PRO A 23 -23.45 11.91 -5.65
C PRO A 23 -23.74 10.43 -5.93
N TRP A 24 -23.06 9.51 -5.24
CA TRP A 24 -23.22 8.07 -5.39
C TRP A 24 -24.22 7.49 -4.38
N PHE A 25 -24.34 8.09 -3.19
CA PHE A 25 -25.22 7.66 -2.11
C PHE A 25 -26.10 8.85 -1.66
N PRO A 26 -27.18 9.15 -2.39
CA PRO A 26 -27.97 10.36 -2.19
C PRO A 26 -28.71 10.38 -0.83
N LYS A 27 -28.90 9.22 -0.19
CA LYS A 27 -29.51 9.09 1.13
C LYS A 27 -28.50 9.09 2.28
N ASP A 28 -27.27 9.53 2.01
CA ASP A 28 -26.17 9.58 2.97
C ASP A 28 -25.94 8.20 3.64
N LEU A 29 -25.82 8.15 4.97
CA LEU A 29 -25.56 6.92 5.73
C LEU A 29 -26.74 5.92 5.76
N ASP A 30 -27.93 6.35 5.36
CA ASP A 30 -29.14 5.52 5.35
C ASP A 30 -29.46 4.96 3.95
N ASP A 31 -28.53 5.10 3.00
CA ASP A 31 -28.68 4.50 1.68
C ASP A 31 -28.60 2.97 1.76
N PRO A 32 -29.62 2.22 1.28
CA PRO A 32 -29.61 0.76 1.34
C PRO A 32 -28.53 0.13 0.46
N GLY A 33 -27.97 0.89 -0.50
CA GLY A 33 -26.84 0.47 -1.32
C GLY A 33 -25.48 0.76 -0.70
N LEU A 34 -25.42 1.49 0.42
CA LEU A 34 -24.16 1.83 1.09
C LEU A 34 -23.69 0.66 1.96
N ALA A 35 -22.48 0.17 1.69
CA ALA A 35 -21.84 -0.86 2.50
C ALA A 35 -20.38 -0.53 2.77
N LEU A 36 -19.88 -0.93 3.95
CA LEU A 36 -18.48 -0.71 4.33
C LEU A 36 -17.67 -1.99 4.09
N LEU A 37 -16.66 -1.89 3.24
CA LEU A 37 -15.70 -2.96 3.01
C LEU A 37 -14.46 -2.75 3.88
N LYS A 38 -14.03 -3.82 4.55
CA LYS A 38 -12.81 -3.86 5.34
C LYS A 38 -11.80 -4.76 4.65
N VAL A 39 -10.68 -4.15 4.25
CA VAL A 39 -9.56 -4.84 3.63
C VAL A 39 -8.49 -5.08 4.68
N ARG A 40 -8.10 -6.33 4.88
CA ARG A 40 -6.93 -6.70 5.68
C ARG A 40 -5.83 -7.15 4.75
N ILE A 41 -4.76 -6.37 4.70
CA ILE A 41 -3.56 -6.70 3.94
C ILE A 41 -2.64 -7.53 4.84
N LEU A 42 -2.32 -8.76 4.47
CA LEU A 42 -1.46 -9.64 5.28
C LEU A 42 0.00 -9.60 4.81
N ALA A 43 0.22 -9.39 3.51
CA ALA A 43 1.56 -9.26 2.92
C ALA A 43 1.51 -8.30 1.74
N VAL A 44 2.53 -7.45 1.63
CA VAL A 44 2.75 -6.56 0.48
C VAL A 44 4.13 -6.89 -0.10
N GLU A 45 4.14 -7.23 -1.38
CA GLU A 45 5.37 -7.28 -2.17
C GLU A 45 5.47 -5.95 -2.92
N TYR A 46 6.36 -5.07 -2.47
CA TYR A 46 6.64 -3.80 -3.11
C TYR A 46 7.86 -3.96 -4.02
N TRP A 47 7.70 -3.61 -5.29
CA TRP A 47 8.78 -3.60 -6.26
C TRP A 47 9.20 -2.15 -6.49
N ASP A 48 10.23 -1.70 -5.79
CA ASP A 48 10.87 -0.42 -6.07
C ASP A 48 11.83 -0.61 -7.24
N ALA A 49 11.33 -0.49 -8.47
CA ALA A 49 12.19 -0.43 -9.63
C ALA A 49 12.75 1.00 -9.71
N PRO A 50 14.09 1.20 -9.67
CA PRO A 50 14.64 2.54 -9.80
C PRO A 50 14.21 3.15 -11.14
N ASP A 51 13.32 4.14 -11.05
CA ASP A 51 12.67 4.82 -12.18
C ASP A 51 13.70 5.51 -13.11
N ARG A 52 14.92 5.75 -12.60
CA ARG A 52 15.98 6.44 -13.34
C ARG A 52 16.80 5.46 -14.17
N ALA A 53 16.68 5.55 -15.49
CA ALA A 53 17.48 4.81 -16.47
C ALA A 53 19.01 4.90 -16.21
N THR A 54 19.48 5.99 -15.61
CA THR A 54 20.89 6.20 -15.23
C THR A 54 21.34 5.28 -14.09
N ALA A 55 20.49 5.02 -13.09
CA ALA A 55 20.80 4.10 -11.99
C ALA A 55 20.88 2.64 -12.51
N ARG A 56 19.99 2.27 -13.44
CA ARG A 56 20.02 0.97 -14.12
C ARG A 56 21.28 0.81 -14.98
N ALA A 57 21.65 1.83 -15.76
CA ALA A 57 22.86 1.81 -16.58
C ALA A 57 24.13 1.66 -15.73
N TYR A 58 24.21 2.37 -14.60
CA TYR A 58 25.33 2.24 -13.66
C TYR A 58 25.40 0.83 -13.04
N GLY A 59 24.26 0.25 -12.65
CA GLY A 59 24.18 -1.13 -12.16
C GLY A 59 24.69 -2.15 -13.18
N VAL A 60 24.30 -2.01 -14.45
CA VAL A 60 24.78 -2.87 -15.55
C VAL A 60 26.29 -2.72 -15.78
N VAL A 61 26.80 -1.49 -15.81
CA VAL A 61 28.24 -1.24 -15.99
C VAL A 61 29.04 -1.82 -14.82
N LYS A 62 28.58 -1.62 -13.58
CA LYS A 62 29.22 -2.19 -12.40
C LYS A 62 29.22 -3.72 -12.45
N ALA A 63 28.11 -4.35 -12.82
CA ALA A 63 28.00 -5.80 -12.93
C ALA A 63 28.96 -6.38 -13.99
N LEU A 64 29.12 -5.72 -15.14
CA LEU A 64 30.06 -6.16 -16.18
C LEU A 64 31.52 -6.05 -15.75
N VAL A 65 31.87 -5.05 -14.95
CA VAL A 65 33.25 -4.80 -14.49
C VAL A 65 33.62 -5.66 -13.29
N THR A 66 32.68 -5.86 -12.36
CA THR A 66 32.94 -6.50 -11.06
C THR A 66 32.35 -7.91 -10.93
N GLY A 67 31.46 -8.32 -11.83
CA GLY A 67 30.74 -9.59 -11.77
C GLY A 67 29.60 -9.62 -10.74
N ASP A 68 29.39 -8.54 -9.99
CA ASP A 68 28.43 -8.44 -8.90
C ASP A 68 27.06 -7.94 -9.40
N THR A 69 26.04 -8.78 -9.28
CA THR A 69 24.67 -8.53 -9.77
C THR A 69 23.73 -7.94 -8.72
N ASP A 70 24.18 -7.72 -7.48
CA ASP A 70 23.34 -7.18 -6.39
C ASP A 70 22.87 -5.74 -6.68
N ALA A 71 23.56 -5.03 -7.57
CA ALA A 71 23.19 -3.68 -8.02
C ALA A 71 21.99 -3.63 -8.98
N LEU A 72 21.43 -4.78 -9.39
CA LEU A 72 20.34 -4.84 -10.37
C LEU A 72 18.93 -4.79 -9.75
N GLY A 73 18.79 -4.86 -8.42
CA GLY A 73 17.54 -4.59 -7.71
C GLY A 73 17.43 -5.33 -6.39
N GLU A 74 16.96 -4.64 -5.33
CA GLU A 74 16.60 -5.29 -4.06
C GLU A 74 15.19 -5.88 -4.13
N HIS A 75 15.05 -7.15 -3.75
CA HIS A 75 13.76 -7.83 -3.59
C HIS A 75 13.49 -7.94 -2.08
N ARG A 76 12.52 -7.19 -1.53
CA ARG A 76 12.09 -7.34 -0.14
C ARG A 76 10.61 -7.70 -0.04
N LYS A 77 10.34 -8.81 0.63
CA LYS A 77 9.02 -9.25 1.04
C LYS A 77 8.77 -8.75 2.46
N LEU A 78 7.73 -7.95 2.66
CA LEU A 78 7.35 -7.44 3.99
C LEU A 78 6.12 -8.20 4.49
N ASP A 79 6.30 -8.94 5.59
CA ASP A 79 5.20 -9.55 6.35
C ASP A 79 4.69 -8.55 7.39
N LEU A 80 3.44 -8.11 7.25
CA LEU A 80 2.87 -6.98 8.01
C LEU A 80 2.44 -7.34 9.44
N ASN A 81 2.58 -8.61 9.85
CA ASN A 81 2.21 -9.07 11.18
C ASN A 81 3.19 -8.61 12.29
N GLU A 82 4.45 -8.28 11.97
CA GLU A 82 5.45 -7.83 12.96
C GLU A 82 5.78 -6.33 12.89
N GLU A 83 5.66 -5.66 11.73
CA GLU A 83 6.08 -4.26 11.55
C GLU A 83 5.00 -3.20 11.80
N SER A 84 3.76 -3.60 12.11
CA SER A 84 2.67 -2.66 12.41
C SER A 84 2.97 -1.74 13.61
N GLY A 85 3.86 -2.13 14.51
CA GLY A 85 4.32 -1.31 15.65
C GLY A 85 5.47 -0.35 15.34
N ARG A 86 6.21 -0.53 14.24
CA ARG A 86 7.46 0.22 13.95
C ARG A 86 7.26 1.33 12.91
N LEU A 87 6.38 1.12 11.93
CA LEU A 87 6.15 2.06 10.82
C LEU A 87 5.35 3.34 11.21
N LEU A 88 4.72 3.38 12.39
CA LEU A 88 4.05 4.58 12.91
C LEU A 88 5.02 5.61 13.52
N LYS A 89 6.35 5.34 13.56
CA LYS A 89 7.35 6.21 14.22
C LYS A 89 8.43 6.79 13.31
N THR A 90 8.47 6.47 12.02
CA THR A 90 9.47 7.06 11.12
C THR A 90 8.91 8.30 10.43
N PRO A 91 9.57 9.47 10.57
CA PRO A 91 9.15 10.68 9.85
C PRO A 91 9.30 10.45 8.34
N ARG A 92 8.34 10.97 7.58
CA ARG A 92 8.33 10.92 6.12
C ARG A 92 9.59 11.65 5.60
N PRO A 93 10.39 11.04 4.71
CA PRO A 93 11.45 11.78 4.02
C PRO A 93 10.82 12.90 3.15
N PRO A 94 11.55 14.00 2.90
CA PRO A 94 11.03 15.16 2.18
C PRO A 94 10.55 14.81 0.76
#